data_AF-A0AAN9P176-F1
#
_entry.id   AF-A0AAN9P176-F1
#
_cell.length_a   1.000
_cell.length_b   1.000
_cell.length_c   1.000
_cell.angle_alpha   90.00
_cell.angle_beta   90.00
_cell.angle_gamma   90.00
#
_symmetry.space_group_name_H-M   'P 1'
#
loop_
_entity.id
_entity.type
_entity.pdbx_description
1 polymer ?
#
loop_
_entity_poly.entity_id
_entity_poly.type
_entity_poly.pdbx_seq_one_letter_code
_entity_poly.pdbx_strand_id
1 'polypeptide(L)'
;MTPPPILMLRKLSKQLSGEDWTWSNLNTLCWAIGSISGSMMEEQENRFLVMVIRDLLNLCEITQGKDNKAVIASNIMYVVGQYPRFLRAHWKFLKTFVNKLFEFMHENHPGDQDMACDTFLKIVQKCKRKFVITQGKVGERTLGNKHLEIGTMKLSAKHILQLF
;
A
#
# COMPACT_ATOMS: atom_id res chain seq x y z
N MET A 1 -9.74 21.11 -20.51
CA MET A 1 -10.06 20.35 -19.28
C MET A 1 -8.80 19.65 -18.81
N THR A 2 -8.30 19.92 -17.60
CA THR A 2 -7.09 19.23 -17.07
C THR A 2 -7.37 17.74 -16.86
N PRO A 3 -6.48 16.83 -17.28
CA PRO A 3 -6.63 15.39 -17.04
C PRO A 3 -6.86 15.08 -15.56
N PRO A 4 -7.78 14.16 -15.20
CA PRO A 4 -8.06 13.81 -13.80
C PRO A 4 -6.80 13.47 -12.97
N PRO A 5 -5.80 12.72 -13.49
CA PRO A 5 -4.58 12.44 -12.72
C PRO A 5 -3.77 13.70 -12.36
N ILE A 6 -3.73 14.71 -13.24
CA ILE A 6 -3.01 15.97 -12.98
C ILE A 6 -3.72 16.77 -11.90
N LEU A 7 -5.06 16.77 -11.88
CA LEU A 7 -5.84 17.43 -10.85
C LEU A 7 -5.62 16.80 -9.46
N MET A 8 -5.58 15.47 -9.39
CA MET A 8 -5.31 14.74 -8.14
C MET A 8 -3.92 15.07 -7.58
N LEU A 9 -2.89 15.11 -8.42
CA LEU A 9 -1.54 15.50 -8.00
C LEU A 9 -1.48 16.96 -7.50
N ARG A 10 -2.19 17.88 -8.17
CA ARG A 10 -2.29 19.27 -7.68
C ARG A 10 -2.97 19.35 -6.32
N LYS A 11 -4.04 18.60 -6.09
CA LYS A 11 -4.72 18.53 -4.79
C LYS A 11 -3.81 17.92 -3.72
N LEU A 12 -3.03 16.90 -4.04
CA LEU A 12 -2.06 16.31 -3.13
C LEU A 12 -0.96 17.29 -2.75
N SER A 13 -0.46 18.07 -3.71
CA SER A 13 0.49 19.15 -3.43
C SER A 13 -0.04 20.21 -2.46
N LYS A 14 -1.35 20.47 -2.46
CA LYS A 14 -1.98 21.38 -1.48
C LYS A 14 -2.12 20.78 -0.08
N GLN A 15 -2.19 19.44 0.02
CA GLN A 15 -2.08 18.78 1.33
C GLN A 15 -0.67 18.94 1.89
N LEU A 16 0.35 18.79 1.05
CA LEU A 16 1.76 18.95 1.42
C LEU A 16 2.12 20.38 1.86
N SER A 17 1.55 21.41 1.22
CA SER A 17 1.79 22.80 1.62
C SER A 17 1.08 23.20 2.91
N GLY A 18 0.19 22.36 3.43
CA GLY A 18 -0.69 22.68 4.56
C GLY A 18 -1.88 23.57 4.19
N GLU A 19 -2.02 24.02 2.93
CA GLU A 19 -3.10 24.92 2.49
C GLU A 19 -4.48 24.29 2.69
N ASP A 20 -4.62 23.01 2.32
CA ASP A 20 -5.89 22.27 2.38
C ASP A 20 -5.85 21.08 3.36
N TRP A 21 -4.87 21.03 4.25
CA TRP A 21 -4.62 19.85 5.11
C TRP A 21 -5.77 19.61 6.08
N THR A 22 -6.51 18.51 5.86
CA THR A 22 -7.43 17.92 6.83
C THR A 22 -7.51 16.42 6.60
N TRP A 23 -7.84 15.63 7.63
CA TRP A 23 -8.02 14.18 7.49
C TRP A 23 -9.06 13.84 6.43
N SER A 24 -10.18 14.57 6.42
CA SER A 24 -11.28 14.36 5.47
C SER A 24 -10.85 14.61 4.02
N ASN A 25 -10.09 15.69 3.78
CA ASN A 25 -9.61 16.03 2.45
C ASN A 25 -8.60 15.00 1.93
N LEU A 26 -7.65 14.59 2.78
CA LEU A 26 -6.69 13.55 2.42
C LEU A 26 -7.41 12.23 2.11
N ASN A 27 -8.28 11.77 3.02
CA ASN A 27 -9.03 10.52 2.84
C ASN A 27 -9.82 10.52 1.53
N THR A 28 -10.61 11.57 1.28
CA THR A 28 -11.41 11.68 0.07
C THR A 28 -10.55 11.67 -1.20
N LEU A 29 -9.41 12.36 -1.17
CA LEU A 29 -8.46 12.38 -2.28
C LEU A 29 -7.86 11.00 -2.53
N CYS A 30 -7.39 10.31 -1.49
CA CYS A 30 -6.80 8.98 -1.60
C CYS A 30 -7.82 7.91 -2.01
N TRP A 31 -9.08 8.02 -1.56
CA TRP A 31 -10.19 7.20 -2.06
C TRP A 31 -10.43 7.41 -3.56
N ALA A 32 -10.46 8.67 -4.00
CA ALA A 32 -10.61 9.01 -5.42
C ALA A 32 -9.43 8.47 -6.25
N ILE A 33 -8.19 8.65 -5.79
CA ILE A 33 -6.99 8.09 -6.43
C ILE A 33 -7.13 6.57 -6.54
N GLY A 34 -7.39 5.87 -5.43
CA GLY A 34 -7.52 4.41 -5.47
C GLY A 34 -8.68 3.91 -6.35
N SER A 35 -9.75 4.69 -6.51
CA SER A 35 -10.92 4.32 -7.31
C SER A 35 -10.67 4.33 -8.82
N ILE A 36 -9.68 5.11 -9.31
CA ILE A 36 -9.32 5.19 -10.73
C ILE A 36 -8.28 4.15 -11.17
N SER A 37 -8.00 3.15 -10.33
CA SER A 37 -7.07 2.07 -10.66
C SER A 37 -7.49 1.34 -11.93
N GLY A 38 -6.55 1.15 -12.86
CA GLY A 38 -6.80 0.51 -14.16
C GLY A 38 -7.40 1.42 -15.23
N SER A 39 -7.77 2.67 -14.92
CA SER A 39 -8.33 3.60 -15.91
C SER A 39 -7.27 4.26 -16.81
N MET A 40 -5.99 4.08 -16.50
CA MET A 40 -4.86 4.64 -17.24
C MET A 40 -4.07 3.54 -17.97
N MET A 41 -3.31 3.93 -19.00
CA MET A 41 -2.29 3.04 -19.57
C MET A 41 -1.24 2.68 -18.51
N GLU A 42 -0.69 1.48 -18.56
CA GLU A 42 0.19 0.94 -17.52
C GLU A 42 1.39 1.85 -17.22
N GLU A 43 2.04 2.37 -18.26
CA GLU A 43 3.18 3.28 -18.09
C GLU A 43 2.80 4.60 -17.39
N GLN A 44 1.62 5.14 -17.72
CA GLN A 44 1.10 6.35 -17.11
C GLN A 44 0.68 6.11 -15.66
N GLU A 45 0.02 4.98 -15.39
CA GLU A 45 -0.36 4.54 -14.05
C GLU A 45 0.86 4.38 -13.16
N ASN A 46 1.93 3.75 -13.66
CA ASN A 46 3.17 3.57 -12.91
C ASN A 46 3.79 4.92 -12.52
N ARG A 47 3.89 5.87 -13.46
CA ARG A 47 4.40 7.22 -13.17
C ARG A 47 3.53 7.95 -12.15
N PHE A 48 2.22 7.93 -12.36
CA PHE A 48 1.26 8.58 -11.47
C PHE A 48 1.35 8.03 -10.05
N LEU A 49 1.38 6.71 -9.90
CA LEU A 49 1.41 6.07 -8.60
C LEU A 49 2.74 6.31 -7.85
N VAL A 50 3.87 6.32 -8.57
CA VAL A 50 5.18 6.68 -7.97
C VAL A 50 5.14 8.09 -7.39
N MET A 51 4.55 9.05 -8.11
CA MET A 51 4.41 10.42 -7.62
C MET A 51 3.51 10.48 -6.38
N VAL A 52 2.34 9.84 -6.42
CA VAL A 52 1.40 9.81 -5.28
C VAL A 52 2.05 9.18 -4.04
N ILE A 53 2.69 8.02 -4.17
CA ILE A 53 3.31 7.32 -3.04
C ILE A 53 4.42 8.18 -2.43
N ARG A 54 5.28 8.78 -3.26
CA ARG A 54 6.36 9.65 -2.77
C ARG A 54 5.81 10.84 -2.01
N ASP A 55 4.80 11.50 -2.55
CA ASP A 55 4.23 12.69 -1.95
C ASP A 55 3.48 12.35 -0.64
N LEU A 56 2.81 11.20 -0.56
CA LEU A 56 2.20 10.70 0.70
C LEU A 56 3.24 10.30 1.75
N LEU A 57 4.35 9.66 1.35
CA LEU A 57 5.45 9.34 2.27
C LEU A 57 6.09 10.61 2.82
N ASN A 58 6.35 11.61 1.97
CA ASN A 58 6.85 12.92 2.41
C ASN A 58 5.87 13.58 3.38
N LEU A 59 4.56 13.54 3.08
CA LEU A 59 3.54 14.06 3.99
C LEU A 59 3.58 13.35 5.35
N CYS A 60 3.78 12.03 5.38
CA CYS A 60 3.94 11.25 6.61
C CYS A 60 5.18 11.64 7.41
N GLU A 61 6.29 11.94 6.74
CA GLU A 61 7.55 12.36 7.36
C GLU A 61 7.45 13.74 8.02
N ILE A 62 6.87 14.72 7.32
CA ILE A 62 6.78 16.10 7.81
C ILE A 62 5.68 16.30 8.85
N THR A 63 4.63 15.46 8.82
CA THR A 63 3.49 15.60 9.72
C THR A 63 3.79 15.09 11.12
N GLN A 64 3.45 15.89 12.13
CA GLN A 64 3.63 15.54 13.55
C GLN A 64 2.36 14.91 14.13
N GLY A 65 2.51 14.09 15.17
CA GLY A 65 1.41 13.44 15.88
C GLY A 65 1.11 12.03 15.36
N LYS A 66 0.88 11.09 16.29
CA LYS A 66 0.66 9.67 15.97
C LYS A 66 -0.61 9.45 15.14
N ASP A 67 -1.71 10.09 15.52
CA ASP A 67 -3.00 9.94 14.81
C ASP A 67 -2.91 10.46 13.37
N ASN A 68 -2.24 11.59 13.16
CA ASN A 68 -2.00 12.11 11.81
C ASN A 68 -1.20 11.12 10.96
N LYS A 69 -0.14 10.52 11.54
CA LYS A 69 0.68 9.52 10.84
C LYS A 69 -0.12 8.25 10.53
N ALA A 70 -0.98 7.80 11.44
CA ALA A 70 -1.86 6.66 11.20
C ALA A 70 -2.86 6.94 10.06
N VAL A 71 -3.44 8.14 10.01
CA VAL A 71 -4.31 8.58 8.89
C VAL A 71 -3.54 8.60 7.57
N ILE A 72 -2.29 9.06 7.55
CA ILE A 72 -1.51 9.07 6.30
C ILE A 72 -1.09 7.63 5.90
N ALA A 73 -0.66 6.82 6.86
CA ALA A 73 -0.28 5.42 6.64
C ALA A 73 -1.44 4.59 6.11
N SER A 74 -2.64 4.73 6.68
CA SER A 74 -3.86 4.09 6.17
C SER A 74 -4.17 4.50 4.73
N ASN A 75 -4.04 5.79 4.39
CA ASN A 75 -4.20 6.25 3.01
C ASN A 75 -3.17 5.66 2.04
N ILE A 76 -1.90 5.53 2.46
CA ILE A 76 -0.87 4.84 1.66
C ILE A 76 -1.25 3.36 1.47
N MET A 77 -1.64 2.67 2.55
CA MET A 77 -2.05 1.26 2.50
C MET A 77 -3.22 1.04 1.53
N TYR A 78 -4.25 1.89 1.62
CA TYR A 78 -5.40 1.86 0.73
C TYR A 78 -4.99 2.08 -0.73
N VAL A 79 -4.27 3.18 -1.02
CA VAL A 79 -3.86 3.53 -2.38
C VAL A 79 -3.04 2.39 -2.98
N VAL A 80 -1.96 1.95 -2.33
CA VAL A 80 -1.10 0.89 -2.88
C VAL A 80 -1.87 -0.43 -3.05
N GLY A 81 -2.74 -0.78 -2.10
CA GLY A 81 -3.60 -1.98 -2.18
C GLY A 81 -4.58 -1.97 -3.37
N GLN A 82 -4.89 -0.81 -3.94
CA GLN A 82 -5.75 -0.67 -5.13
C GLN A 82 -5.04 -0.94 -6.46
N TYR A 83 -3.70 -0.96 -6.52
CA TYR A 83 -2.93 -1.05 -7.78
C TYR A 83 -2.14 -2.35 -7.92
N PRO A 84 -2.81 -3.52 -8.10
CA PRO A 84 -2.13 -4.79 -8.24
C PRO A 84 -1.30 -4.91 -9.53
N ARG A 85 -1.60 -4.16 -10.60
CA ARG A 85 -0.80 -4.15 -11.83
C ARG A 85 0.62 -3.63 -11.56
N PHE A 86 0.72 -2.46 -10.92
CA PHE A 86 1.98 -1.88 -10.45
C PHE A 86 2.73 -2.87 -9.53
N LEU A 87 2.06 -3.43 -8.52
CA LEU A 87 2.69 -4.36 -7.58
C LEU A 87 3.27 -5.61 -8.27
N ARG A 88 2.58 -6.15 -9.29
CA ARG A 88 3.07 -7.29 -10.06
C ARG A 88 4.27 -6.93 -10.95
N ALA A 89 4.35 -5.69 -11.44
CA ALA A 89 5.48 -5.22 -12.23
C ALA A 89 6.73 -4.94 -11.36
N HIS A 90 6.55 -4.65 -10.06
CA HIS A 90 7.63 -4.17 -9.19
C HIS A 90 7.82 -5.04 -7.93
N TRP A 91 8.46 -6.21 -8.08
CA TRP A 91 8.65 -7.17 -6.98
C TRP A 91 9.32 -6.60 -5.73
N LYS A 92 10.42 -5.84 -5.89
CA LYS A 92 11.13 -5.24 -4.75
C LYS A 92 10.20 -4.34 -3.93
N PHE A 93 9.39 -3.53 -4.61
CA PHE A 93 8.40 -2.68 -3.97
C PHE A 93 7.32 -3.51 -3.26
N LEU A 94 6.77 -4.53 -3.94
CA LEU A 94 5.79 -5.44 -3.34
C LEU A 94 6.33 -6.11 -2.06
N LYS A 95 7.57 -6.60 -2.07
CA LYS A 95 8.22 -7.19 -0.89
C LYS A 95 8.33 -6.17 0.25
N THR A 96 8.82 -4.97 -0.03
CA THR A 96 8.92 -3.89 0.99
C THR A 96 7.56 -3.54 1.56
N PHE A 97 6.55 -3.43 0.71
CA PHE A 97 5.20 -3.09 1.14
C PHE A 97 4.57 -4.19 2.01
N VAL A 98 4.74 -5.48 1.64
CA VAL A 98 4.28 -6.60 2.47
C VAL A 98 4.99 -6.62 3.84
N ASN A 99 6.29 -6.38 3.88
CA ASN A 99 7.01 -6.27 5.16
C ASN A 99 6.44 -5.13 6.03
N LYS A 100 6.10 -3.98 5.41
CA LYS A 100 5.47 -2.88 6.13
C LYS A 100 4.08 -3.24 6.64
N LEU A 101 3.27 -3.98 5.89
CA LEU A 101 1.98 -4.49 6.38
C LEU A 101 2.18 -5.38 7.61
N PHE A 102 3.20 -6.24 7.63
CA PHE A 102 3.51 -7.03 8.82
C PHE A 102 3.96 -6.18 10.01
N GLU A 103 4.71 -5.09 9.78
CA GLU A 103 5.02 -4.14 10.87
C GLU A 103 3.74 -3.50 11.43
N PHE A 104 2.83 -3.01 10.57
CA PHE A 104 1.55 -2.43 10.99
C PHE A 104 0.62 -3.42 11.69
N MET A 105 0.69 -4.72 11.34
CA MET A 105 -0.02 -5.77 12.06
C MET A 105 0.41 -5.90 13.54
N HIS A 106 1.61 -5.46 13.90
CA HIS A 106 2.11 -5.47 15.28
C HIS A 106 1.98 -4.10 15.97
N GLU A 107 1.47 -3.08 15.27
CA GLU A 107 1.27 -1.74 15.82
C GLU A 107 0.04 -1.71 16.73
N ASN A 108 0.08 -0.94 17.82
CA ASN A 108 -1.01 -0.88 18.81
C ASN A 108 -2.00 0.28 18.56
N HIS A 109 -1.86 0.99 17.44
CA HIS A 109 -2.78 2.07 17.10
C HIS A 109 -4.14 1.49 16.63
N PRO A 110 -5.29 2.02 17.11
CA PRO A 110 -6.60 1.49 16.76
C PRO A 110 -6.84 1.44 15.24
N GLY A 111 -7.26 0.28 14.73
CA GLY A 111 -7.62 0.08 13.32
C GLY A 111 -6.45 -0.20 12.36
N ASP A 112 -5.21 0.06 12.75
CA ASP A 112 -4.04 -0.21 11.88
C ASP A 112 -3.87 -1.70 11.58
N GLN A 113 -4.10 -2.56 12.58
CA GLN A 113 -3.96 -4.01 12.44
C GLN A 113 -4.99 -4.60 11.46
N ASP A 114 -6.26 -4.24 11.59
CA ASP A 114 -7.36 -4.73 10.73
C ASP A 114 -7.12 -4.28 9.28
N MET A 115 -6.75 -3.01 9.10
CA MET A 115 -6.48 -2.47 7.78
C MET A 115 -5.25 -3.12 7.12
N ALA A 116 -4.20 -3.39 7.89
CA ALA A 116 -3.01 -4.08 7.38
C ALA A 116 -3.35 -5.52 6.97
N CYS A 117 -4.16 -6.23 7.76
CA CYS A 117 -4.65 -7.59 7.45
C CYS A 117 -5.48 -7.61 6.16
N ASP A 118 -6.48 -6.72 6.04
CA ASP A 118 -7.35 -6.64 4.86
C ASP A 118 -6.55 -6.29 3.60
N THR A 119 -5.64 -5.34 3.71
CA THR A 119 -4.75 -4.92 2.61
C THR A 119 -3.84 -6.07 2.19
N PHE A 120 -3.25 -6.79 3.15
CA PHE A 120 -2.41 -7.95 2.87
C PHE A 120 -3.19 -9.06 2.16
N LEU A 121 -4.37 -9.42 2.67
CA LEU A 121 -5.21 -10.45 2.07
C LEU A 121 -5.54 -10.12 0.61
N LYS A 122 -5.91 -8.87 0.35
CA LYS A 122 -6.19 -8.37 -1.00
C LYS A 122 -4.97 -8.49 -1.93
N ILE A 123 -3.78 -8.14 -1.46
CA ILE A 123 -2.55 -8.24 -2.24
C ILE A 123 -2.23 -9.68 -2.56
N VAL A 124 -2.29 -10.57 -1.57
CA VAL A 124 -2.02 -12.00 -1.76
C VAL A 124 -2.97 -12.57 -2.82
N GLN A 125 -4.26 -12.26 -2.75
CA GLN A 125 -5.25 -12.71 -3.74
C GLN A 125 -4.95 -12.21 -5.16
N LYS A 126 -4.51 -10.95 -5.31
CA LYS A 126 -4.27 -10.32 -6.63
C LYS A 126 -2.85 -10.56 -7.18
N CYS A 127 -1.89 -10.92 -6.34
CA CYS A 127 -0.48 -11.09 -6.67
C CYS A 127 0.07 -12.50 -6.39
N LYS A 128 -0.78 -13.48 -6.08
CA LYS A 128 -0.42 -14.86 -5.66
C LYS A 128 0.77 -15.50 -6.38
N ARG A 129 0.82 -15.39 -7.72
CA ARG A 129 1.90 -15.98 -8.54
C ARG A 129 3.29 -15.44 -8.19
N LYS A 130 3.39 -14.20 -7.72
CA LYS A 130 4.66 -13.57 -7.33
C LYS A 130 5.22 -14.14 -6.03
N PHE A 131 4.36 -14.64 -5.15
CA PHE A 131 4.79 -15.19 -3.86
C PHE A 131 5.27 -16.65 -3.94
N VAL A 132 4.87 -17.38 -4.99
CA VAL A 132 5.25 -18.80 -5.20
C VAL A 132 6.40 -19.00 -6.16
N ILE A 133 6.64 -18.06 -7.10
CA ILE A 133 7.73 -18.15 -8.07
C ILE A 133 8.99 -17.51 -7.50
N THR A 134 10.12 -18.21 -7.57
CA THR A 134 11.45 -17.66 -7.27
C THR A 134 11.73 -16.46 -8.17
N GLN A 135 11.85 -15.27 -7.58
CA GLN A 135 12.14 -14.05 -8.33
C GLN A 135 13.66 -13.97 -8.61
N GLY A 136 14.05 -13.99 -9.88
CA GLY A 136 15.45 -14.22 -10.30
C GLY A 136 16.38 -13.00 -10.24
N LYS A 137 17.36 -13.07 -9.33
CA LYS A 137 18.79 -12.72 -9.35
C LYS A 137 19.16 -12.39 -7.89
N VAL A 138 19.95 -13.27 -7.28
CA VAL A 138 20.16 -13.49 -5.83
C VAL A 138 19.07 -14.40 -5.23
N GLY A 139 19.50 -15.56 -4.74
CA GLY A 139 18.68 -16.62 -4.14
C GLY A 139 18.03 -16.23 -2.81
N GLU A 140 17.17 -15.21 -2.83
CA GLU A 140 16.23 -14.99 -1.75
C GLU A 140 15.04 -15.94 -1.95
N ARG A 141 14.99 -16.98 -1.10
CA ARG A 141 13.87 -17.91 -1.05
C ARG A 141 12.59 -17.11 -0.83
N THR A 142 11.67 -17.22 -1.78
CA THR A 142 10.27 -16.82 -1.65
C THR A 142 9.66 -17.52 -0.43
N LEU A 143 8.60 -16.93 0.12
CA LEU A 143 7.88 -17.35 1.34
C LEU A 143 7.51 -18.84 1.44
N GLY A 144 7.65 -19.63 0.36
CA GLY A 144 7.40 -21.06 0.33
C GLY A 144 8.45 -21.97 0.98
N ASN A 145 9.58 -21.46 1.49
CA ASN A 145 10.65 -22.32 2.06
C ASN A 145 11.25 -21.86 3.40
N LYS A 146 10.57 -20.94 4.10
CA LYS A 146 10.75 -20.74 5.53
C LYS A 146 9.44 -21.13 6.17
N HIS A 147 9.47 -21.98 7.19
CA HIS A 147 8.39 -22.04 8.15
C HIS A 147 7.99 -20.60 8.49
N LEU A 148 6.73 -20.27 8.25
CA LEU A 148 6.09 -19.09 8.80
C LEU A 148 6.06 -19.30 10.32
N GLU A 149 7.19 -19.03 10.99
CA GLU A 149 7.14 -18.56 12.37
C GLU A 149 6.51 -17.17 12.32
N ILE A 150 5.19 -17.16 12.12
CA ILE A 150 4.34 -16.03 12.47
C ILE A 150 4.45 -15.96 13.98
N GLY A 151 5.39 -15.14 14.45
CA GLY A 151 5.40 -14.68 15.82
C GLY A 151 3.99 -14.21 16.16
N THR A 152 3.40 -14.89 17.13
CA THR A 152 2.23 -14.51 17.95
C THR A 152 0.89 -14.17 17.29
N MET A 153 0.77 -13.99 15.98
CA MET A 153 -0.53 -13.77 15.34
C MET A 153 -1.28 -15.07 15.08
N LYS A 154 -2.26 -15.35 15.94
CA LYS A 154 -3.37 -16.30 15.70
C LYS A 154 -4.31 -15.85 14.57
N LEU A 155 -3.85 -15.16 13.52
CA LEU A 155 -4.54 -15.23 12.23
C LEU A 155 -4.18 -16.60 11.66
N SER A 156 -5.01 -17.57 12.04
CA SER A 156 -4.85 -19.00 11.78
C SER A 156 -4.17 -19.27 10.44
N ALA A 157 -3.02 -19.94 10.50
CA ALA A 157 -2.35 -20.50 9.33
C ALA A 157 -3.31 -21.26 8.40
N LYS A 158 -4.49 -21.72 8.88
CA LYS A 158 -5.57 -22.25 8.04
C LYS A 158 -6.07 -21.29 6.96
N HIS A 159 -6.21 -19.99 7.22
CA HIS A 159 -6.71 -19.04 6.21
C HIS A 159 -5.65 -18.76 5.14
N ILE A 160 -4.37 -18.78 5.51
CA ILE A 160 -3.27 -18.63 4.56
C ILE A 160 -3.08 -19.91 3.74
N LEU A 161 -3.26 -21.09 4.35
CA LEU A 161 -3.16 -22.39 3.68
C LEU A 161 -4.39 -22.73 2.81
N GLN A 162 -5.57 -22.18 3.06
CA GLN A 162 -6.74 -22.34 2.18
C GLN A 162 -6.63 -21.57 0.85
N LEU A 163 -5.62 -20.71 0.70
CA LEU A 163 -5.34 -19.95 -0.52
C LEU A 163 -4.29 -20.61 -1.43
N PHE A 164 -3.78 -21.79 -1.06
CA PHE A 164 -2.87 -22.65 -1.82
C PHE A 164 -3.43 -24.07 -1.90
#